data_AF-A0A924DCY8-F1
#
_entry.id   AF-A0A924DCY8-F1
#
_cell.length_a   1.000
_cell.length_b   1.000
_cell.length_c   1.000
_cell.angle_alpha   90.00
_cell.angle_beta   90.00
_cell.angle_gamma   90.00
#
_symmetry.space_group_name_H-M   'P 1'
#
loop_
_entity.id
_entity.type
_entity.pdbx_description
1 polymer ?
#
loop_
_entity_poly.entity_id
_entity_poly.type
_entity_poly.pdbx_seq_one_letter_code
_entity_poly.pdbx_strand_id
1 'polypeptide(L)'
;MTRRIFSSLLTLATLCGLPALSLSQAPSIPFYEFTSCAVDYPSVGGQPSLQASLGQTMVTVDPPTNTGQDLAFLGFWETGVKFLYQSQVDFQGFSGGAGTTLTDIPVTFDLLDATNTLIERIVTTASSGATPTAANFAVSSWANSSAVVSLAAKSPVTLRRINPLTTNGAGYPGASFALLTGDVNNDNVIDFGDLSTMLQGYNALKGDSLYDTYISADINYDGGIDFGDLSLLLLNYNTFGDE
;
A
#
# COMPACT_ATOMS: atom_id res chain seq x y z
N MET A 1 37.38 -6.77 18.23
CA MET A 1 36.78 -5.47 18.60
C MET A 1 35.27 -5.69 18.54
N THR A 2 34.69 -6.12 19.66
CA THR A 2 33.43 -6.87 19.67
C THR A 2 32.47 -6.14 20.62
N ARG A 3 31.47 -5.45 20.07
CA ARG A 3 30.41 -4.82 20.86
C ARG A 3 29.28 -5.83 21.07
N ARG A 4 29.15 -6.32 22.31
CA ARG A 4 27.90 -6.86 22.84
C ARG A 4 27.09 -5.68 23.38
N ILE A 5 25.89 -5.48 22.87
CA ILE A 5 24.86 -4.63 23.50
C ILE A 5 23.93 -5.60 24.22
N PHE A 6 23.92 -5.56 25.55
CA PHE A 6 22.85 -6.11 26.37
C PHE A 6 22.66 -5.22 27.59
N SER A 7 21.38 -5.07 27.94
CA SER A 7 20.80 -4.59 29.20
C SER A 7 20.83 -3.09 29.49
N SER A 8 19.70 -2.46 29.18
CA SER A 8 19.13 -1.41 30.04
C SER A 8 17.62 -1.38 29.83
N LEU A 9 16.96 -2.46 30.25
CA LEU A 9 15.50 -2.54 30.37
C LEU A 9 15.16 -3.17 31.71
N LEU A 10 15.62 -2.55 32.82
CA LEU A 10 15.22 -2.95 34.16
C LEU A 10 15.51 -1.88 35.21
N THR A 11 14.79 -0.75 35.20
CA THR A 11 14.59 0.03 36.43
C THR A 11 13.38 0.96 36.31
N LEU A 12 12.18 0.40 36.31
CA LEU A 12 10.99 1.14 36.75
C LEU A 12 9.87 0.20 37.19
N ALA A 13 10.19 -0.70 38.14
CA ALA A 13 9.20 -1.57 38.77
C ALA A 13 9.51 -1.68 40.26
N THR A 14 9.46 -0.56 40.98
CA THR A 14 9.57 -0.58 42.45
C THR A 14 8.89 0.61 43.12
N LEU A 15 7.70 1.03 42.69
CA LEU A 15 6.89 1.97 43.49
C LEU A 15 5.41 1.62 43.69
N CYS A 16 4.90 0.52 43.15
CA CYS A 16 3.57 0.02 43.48
C CYS A 16 3.66 -1.50 43.66
N GLY A 17 3.50 -2.00 44.89
CA GLY A 17 3.68 -3.41 45.25
C GLY A 17 2.69 -4.37 44.59
N LEU A 18 2.91 -4.70 43.32
CA LEU A 18 2.17 -5.72 42.58
C LEU A 18 3.00 -7.01 42.44
N PRO A 19 2.41 -8.20 42.64
CA PRO A 19 3.10 -9.47 42.45
C PRO A 19 3.43 -9.71 40.97
N ALA A 20 4.55 -10.40 40.72
CA ALA A 20 4.99 -10.75 39.37
C ALA A 20 3.97 -11.67 38.67
N LEU A 21 3.39 -11.19 37.57
CA LEU A 21 2.48 -11.94 36.70
C LEU A 21 3.30 -12.84 35.74
N SER A 22 3.07 -14.14 35.80
CA SER A 22 3.58 -15.11 34.83
C SER A 22 2.78 -15.02 33.52
N LEU A 23 3.45 -14.77 32.39
CA LEU A 23 2.83 -14.82 31.07
C LEU A 23 2.52 -16.27 30.66
N SER A 24 1.24 -16.66 30.71
CA SER A 24 0.74 -17.80 29.93
C SER A 24 -0.72 -17.59 29.50
N GLN A 25 -0.98 -16.61 28.64
CA GLN A 25 -2.10 -16.61 27.70
C GLN A 25 -2.01 -15.37 26.79
N ALA A 26 -2.31 -15.56 25.50
CA ALA A 26 -2.27 -14.52 24.50
C ALA A 26 -3.17 -13.32 24.90
N PRO A 27 -2.69 -12.08 24.80
CA PRO A 27 -3.48 -10.94 25.24
C PRO A 27 -4.60 -10.66 24.23
N SER A 28 -5.84 -10.66 24.71
CA SER A 28 -6.89 -9.84 24.12
C SER A 28 -6.40 -8.39 24.06
N ILE A 29 -6.42 -7.76 22.89
CA ILE A 29 -6.09 -6.33 22.77
C ILE A 29 -7.08 -5.56 23.64
N PRO A 30 -6.66 -4.91 24.74
CA PRO A 30 -7.57 -4.09 25.51
C PRO A 30 -7.92 -2.87 24.68
N PHE A 31 -9.20 -2.51 24.64
CA PHE A 31 -9.61 -1.16 24.30
C PHE A 31 -8.95 -0.22 25.30
N TYR A 32 -7.97 0.57 24.87
CA TYR A 32 -7.43 1.63 25.69
C TYR A 32 -8.42 2.80 25.64
N GLU A 33 -9.28 2.87 26.65
CA GLU A 33 -10.06 4.07 26.92
C GLU A 33 -9.13 5.08 27.61
N PHE A 34 -8.81 6.18 26.94
CA PHE A 34 -8.12 7.29 27.57
C PHE A 34 -9.12 8.00 28.49
N THR A 35 -9.14 7.62 29.77
CA THR A 35 -10.08 8.22 30.73
C THR A 35 -9.75 9.67 31.08
N SER A 36 -8.47 10.05 31.05
CA SER A 36 -8.02 11.46 31.16
C SER A 36 -6.50 11.54 31.03
N CYS A 37 -5.97 12.58 30.38
CA CYS A 37 -4.58 13.01 30.58
C CYS A 37 -4.59 14.37 31.30
N ALA A 38 -3.79 14.49 32.36
CA ALA A 38 -3.55 15.77 33.02
C ALA A 38 -2.30 16.39 32.40
N VAL A 39 -2.43 17.58 31.83
CA VAL A 39 -1.30 18.37 31.37
C VAL A 39 -0.86 19.25 32.52
N ASP A 40 0.36 19.07 32.99
CA ASP A 40 0.96 19.95 34.01
C ASP A 40 1.47 21.22 33.32
N TYR A 41 1.00 22.39 33.76
CA TYR A 41 1.31 23.67 33.13
C TYR A 41 2.59 24.26 33.74
N PRO A 42 3.70 24.41 33.01
CA PRO A 42 4.84 25.16 33.51
C PRO A 42 4.49 26.64 33.58
N SER A 43 4.82 27.29 34.70
CA SER A 43 4.45 28.69 35.01
C SER A 43 5.17 29.76 34.17
N VAL A 44 5.78 29.40 33.04
CA VAL A 44 6.71 30.27 32.28
C VAL A 44 6.44 30.20 30.78
N GLY A 45 5.60 31.13 30.30
CA GLY A 45 5.72 31.86 29.02
C GLY A 45 5.84 31.12 27.68
N GLY A 46 5.80 29.79 27.61
CA GLY A 46 5.79 29.03 26.37
C GLY A 46 4.37 28.61 25.97
N GLN A 47 4.05 28.59 24.68
CA GLN A 47 2.84 27.94 24.18
C GLN A 47 3.02 26.41 24.33
N PRO A 48 2.26 25.71 25.19
CA PRO A 48 2.37 24.26 25.28
C PRO A 48 1.63 23.63 24.09
N SER A 49 2.22 22.57 23.52
CA SER A 49 1.53 21.67 22.60
C SER A 49 1.70 20.24 23.10
N LEU A 50 0.61 19.46 23.05
CA LEU A 50 0.70 18.01 23.17
C LEU A 50 1.13 17.48 21.80
N GLN A 51 2.38 17.05 21.68
CA GLN A 51 2.87 16.36 20.50
C GLN A 51 2.87 14.86 20.76
N ALA A 52 2.27 14.09 19.84
CA ALA A 52 2.51 12.65 19.80
C ALA A 52 3.98 12.38 19.48
N SER A 53 4.48 11.17 19.77
CA SER A 53 5.88 10.76 19.52
C SER A 53 6.34 10.87 18.06
N LEU A 54 5.42 11.13 17.11
CA LEU A 54 5.67 11.34 15.69
C LEU A 54 5.54 12.81 15.23
N GLY A 55 5.51 13.77 16.15
CA GLY A 55 5.48 15.21 15.82
C GLY A 55 4.11 15.75 15.38
N GLN A 56 3.04 14.96 15.49
CA GLN A 56 1.67 15.41 15.27
C GLN A 56 1.20 16.24 16.47
N THR A 57 0.82 17.48 16.25
CA THR A 57 0.18 18.34 17.25
C THR A 57 -1.24 17.84 17.48
N MET A 58 -1.52 17.29 18.67
CA MET A 58 -2.83 16.74 19.02
C MET A 58 -3.80 17.80 19.56
N VAL A 59 -3.30 18.96 19.97
CA VAL A 59 -4.09 20.05 20.53
C VAL A 59 -3.45 21.41 20.19
N THR A 60 -4.24 22.34 19.68
CA THR A 60 -3.90 23.77 19.64
C THR A 60 -4.85 24.54 20.56
N VAL A 61 -4.30 25.28 21.51
CA VAL A 61 -5.07 26.20 22.35
C VAL A 61 -5.22 27.51 21.58
N ASP A 62 -6.44 27.90 21.24
CA ASP A 62 -6.73 29.16 20.54
C ASP A 62 -6.54 30.35 21.50
N PRO A 63 -5.64 31.32 21.23
CA PRO A 63 -5.52 32.54 22.02
C PRO A 63 -6.39 33.67 21.44
N PRO A 64 -6.84 34.69 22.21
CA PRO A 64 -7.25 34.77 23.61
C PRO A 64 -8.65 35.43 23.70
N THR A 65 -9.68 34.88 23.07
CA THR A 65 -11.05 35.44 23.21
C THR A 65 -11.81 34.91 24.42
N ASN A 66 -11.26 33.91 25.12
CA ASN A 66 -11.91 33.22 26.24
C ASN A 66 -11.11 33.32 27.55
N THR A 67 -10.88 34.55 28.02
CA THR A 67 -10.24 34.79 29.34
C THR A 67 -11.05 34.09 30.45
N GLY A 68 -10.48 33.03 31.04
CA GLY A 68 -11.09 32.30 32.17
C GLY A 68 -11.84 31.02 31.80
N GLN A 69 -11.75 30.53 30.55
CA GLN A 69 -12.24 29.20 30.18
C GLN A 69 -11.09 28.33 29.66
N ASP A 70 -10.62 27.39 30.48
CA ASP A 70 -9.71 26.31 30.06
C ASP A 70 -10.50 25.25 29.26
N LEU A 71 -11.05 25.66 28.12
CA LEU A 71 -11.69 24.73 27.19
C LEU A 71 -10.62 24.14 26.26
N ALA A 72 -10.10 22.97 26.64
CA ALA A 72 -9.34 22.13 25.72
C ALA A 72 -10.34 21.39 24.81
N PHE A 73 -10.46 21.81 23.55
CA PHE A 73 -11.14 21.01 22.55
C PHE A 73 -10.23 19.85 22.16
N LEU A 74 -10.49 18.65 22.71
CA LEU A 74 -9.94 17.39 22.19
C LEU A 74 -10.69 17.06 20.90
N GLY A 75 -10.37 17.79 19.84
CA GLY A 75 -10.81 17.47 18.50
C GLY A 75 -9.67 16.83 17.75
N PHE A 76 -9.81 15.59 17.33
CA PHE A 76 -9.07 15.12 16.18
C PHE A 76 -9.58 15.94 14.99
N TRP A 77 -8.83 16.96 14.58
CA TRP A 77 -8.92 17.49 13.22
C TRP A 77 -8.33 16.41 12.29
N GLU A 78 -9.03 15.31 12.13
CA GLU A 78 -8.98 14.59 10.87
C GLU A 78 -10.44 14.58 10.45
N THR A 79 -10.77 15.42 9.48
CA THR A 79 -12.15 15.59 9.01
C THR A 79 -12.64 14.39 8.20
N GLY A 80 -11.95 13.24 8.27
CA GLY A 80 -12.33 12.00 7.63
C GLY A 80 -11.67 10.78 8.28
N VAL A 81 -12.23 9.61 8.00
CA VAL A 81 -11.60 8.32 8.32
C VAL A 81 -11.05 7.78 7.00
N LYS A 82 -9.78 7.34 6.98
CA LYS A 82 -9.25 6.59 5.84
C LYS A 82 -9.77 5.16 5.87
N PHE A 83 -10.32 4.72 4.75
CA PHE A 83 -10.71 3.34 4.52
C PHE A 83 -9.50 2.56 4.00
N LEU A 84 -9.33 1.34 4.50
CA LEU A 84 -8.29 0.41 4.06
C LEU A 84 -8.91 -0.65 3.16
N TYR A 85 -8.40 -0.73 1.94
CA TYR A 85 -8.75 -1.76 0.96
C TYR A 85 -7.59 -2.75 0.86
N GLN A 86 -7.88 -4.05 0.93
CA GLN A 86 -6.87 -5.10 0.83
C GLN A 86 -7.11 -5.95 -0.40
N SER A 87 -6.13 -6.03 -1.29
CA SER A 87 -6.26 -6.75 -2.55
C SER A 87 -5.14 -7.74 -2.74
N GLN A 88 -5.42 -8.83 -3.46
CA GLN A 88 -4.41 -9.76 -3.93
C GLN A 88 -4.29 -9.61 -5.45
N VAL A 89 -3.08 -9.51 -5.98
CA VAL A 89 -2.84 -9.40 -7.42
C VAL A 89 -1.89 -10.51 -7.83
N ASP A 90 -2.35 -11.37 -8.74
CA ASP A 90 -1.58 -12.41 -9.42
C ASP A 90 -1.12 -11.90 -10.79
N PHE A 91 0.19 -11.83 -11.01
CA PHE A 91 0.81 -11.40 -12.26
C PHE A 91 1.07 -12.62 -13.14
N GLN A 92 0.17 -12.88 -14.08
CA GLN A 92 0.27 -14.05 -14.95
C GLN A 92 1.43 -13.88 -15.94
N GLY A 93 2.37 -14.83 -15.91
CA GLY A 93 3.58 -14.77 -16.75
C GLY A 93 4.79 -14.11 -16.06
N PHE A 94 4.64 -13.61 -14.83
CA PHE A 94 5.80 -13.16 -14.05
C PHE A 94 6.73 -14.34 -13.75
N SER A 95 7.99 -14.21 -14.15
CA SER A 95 9.03 -15.20 -13.86
C SER A 95 10.05 -14.66 -12.86
N GLY A 96 10.31 -13.34 -12.92
CA GLY A 96 11.23 -12.63 -12.05
C GLY A 96 12.69 -12.92 -12.37
N GLY A 97 13.46 -11.84 -12.55
CA GLY A 97 14.90 -11.89 -12.80
C GLY A 97 15.74 -11.74 -11.54
N ALA A 98 17.06 -11.80 -11.70
CA ALA A 98 17.98 -11.53 -10.61
C ALA A 98 17.77 -10.11 -10.05
N GLY A 99 17.19 -10.03 -8.85
CA GLY A 99 16.94 -8.77 -8.15
C GLY A 99 15.68 -8.04 -8.57
N THR A 100 14.80 -8.65 -9.37
CA THR A 100 13.44 -8.14 -9.58
C THR A 100 12.46 -8.98 -8.75
N THR A 101 11.73 -8.31 -7.87
CA THR A 101 10.71 -8.92 -7.02
C THR A 101 9.36 -8.29 -7.32
N LEU A 102 8.27 -8.97 -6.92
CA LEU A 102 6.91 -8.41 -7.07
C LEU A 102 6.74 -7.05 -6.36
N THR A 103 7.60 -6.71 -5.39
CA THR A 103 7.57 -5.41 -4.71
C THR A 103 8.14 -4.27 -5.55
N ASP A 104 8.82 -4.58 -6.65
CA ASP A 104 9.36 -3.58 -7.58
C ASP A 104 8.35 -3.19 -8.67
N ILE A 105 7.26 -3.94 -8.83
CA ILE A 105 6.25 -3.70 -9.85
C ILE A 105 5.17 -2.76 -9.28
N PRO A 106 5.05 -1.51 -9.80
CA PRO A 106 3.97 -0.63 -9.39
C PRO A 106 2.64 -1.11 -9.94
N VAL A 107 1.60 -1.05 -9.11
CA VAL A 107 0.21 -1.30 -9.49
C VAL A 107 -0.61 -0.05 -9.24
N THR A 108 -1.35 0.35 -10.26
CA THR A 108 -2.37 1.40 -10.18
C THR A 108 -3.70 0.76 -9.82
N PHE A 109 -4.29 1.22 -8.72
CA PHE A 109 -5.65 0.89 -8.30
C PHE A 109 -6.57 2.08 -8.56
N ASP A 110 -7.65 1.84 -9.29
CA ASP A 110 -8.75 2.79 -9.47
C ASP A 110 -9.93 2.36 -8.60
N LEU A 111 -10.40 3.23 -7.72
CA LEU A 111 -11.60 3.04 -6.93
C LEU A 111 -12.79 3.54 -7.75
N LEU A 112 -13.75 2.66 -8.02
CA LEU A 112 -14.87 2.93 -8.92
C LEU A 112 -16.21 2.91 -8.19
N ASP A 113 -17.11 3.80 -8.60
CA ASP A 113 -18.51 3.79 -8.16
C ASP A 113 -19.37 2.78 -8.94
N ALA A 114 -20.67 2.73 -8.66
CA ALA A 114 -21.61 1.80 -9.29
C ALA A 114 -21.87 2.05 -10.79
N THR A 115 -21.37 3.16 -11.32
CA THR A 115 -21.40 3.51 -12.73
C THR A 115 -20.05 3.29 -13.41
N ASN A 116 -19.08 2.67 -12.72
CA ASN A 116 -17.68 2.56 -13.12
C ASN A 116 -16.99 3.92 -13.31
N THR A 117 -17.48 4.97 -12.64
CA THR A 117 -16.82 6.26 -12.64
C THR A 117 -15.67 6.26 -11.62
N LEU A 118 -14.52 6.79 -12.02
CA LEU A 118 -13.33 6.91 -11.17
C LEU A 118 -13.60 7.87 -10.00
N ILE A 119 -13.44 7.37 -8.78
CA ILE A 119 -13.47 8.16 -7.55
C ILE A 119 -12.04 8.59 -7.17
N GLU A 120 -11.12 7.63 -7.10
CA GLU A 120 -9.74 7.87 -6.68
C GLU A 120 -8.80 6.90 -7.39
N ARG A 121 -7.59 7.37 -7.72
CA ARG A 121 -6.50 6.57 -8.28
C ARG A 121 -5.33 6.54 -7.31
N ILE A 122 -4.84 5.35 -7.01
CA ILE A 122 -3.74 5.13 -6.08
C ILE A 122 -2.71 4.24 -6.75
N VAL A 123 -1.45 4.70 -6.78
CA VAL A 123 -0.33 3.89 -7.25
C VAL A 123 0.44 3.40 -6.05
N THR A 124 0.66 2.10 -5.97
CA THR A 124 1.39 1.48 -4.86
C THR A 124 2.17 0.27 -5.33
N THR A 125 3.10 -0.20 -4.52
CA THR A 125 3.83 -1.45 -4.75
C THR A 125 3.38 -2.51 -3.76
N ALA A 126 3.69 -3.77 -4.05
CA ALA A 126 3.33 -4.85 -3.16
C ALA A 126 3.97 -4.65 -1.77
N SER A 127 3.20 -4.88 -0.72
CA SER A 127 3.71 -4.87 0.66
C SER A 127 4.50 -6.14 1.00
N SER A 128 4.19 -7.25 0.30
CA SER A 128 4.81 -8.56 0.43
C SER A 128 4.37 -9.45 -0.73
N GLY A 129 5.22 -10.41 -1.12
CA GLY A 129 4.84 -11.51 -2.02
C GLY A 129 4.09 -12.60 -1.25
N ALA A 130 2.87 -12.91 -1.67
CA ALA A 130 2.08 -14.03 -1.13
C ALA A 130 2.52 -15.36 -1.77
N THR A 131 2.86 -15.33 -3.06
CA THR A 131 3.41 -16.45 -3.84
C THR A 131 4.46 -15.87 -4.83
N PRO A 132 5.13 -16.70 -5.65
CA PRO A 132 6.06 -16.19 -6.67
C PRO A 132 5.41 -15.24 -7.68
N THR A 133 4.11 -15.40 -7.94
CA THR A 133 3.36 -14.60 -8.93
C THR A 133 2.30 -13.69 -8.29
N ALA A 134 1.91 -13.93 -7.05
CA ALA A 134 0.88 -13.15 -6.37
C ALA A 134 1.42 -12.32 -5.20
N ALA A 135 0.91 -11.10 -5.07
CA ALA A 135 1.29 -10.15 -4.04
C ALA A 135 0.07 -9.54 -3.33
N ASN A 136 0.27 -9.17 -2.06
CA ASN A 136 -0.74 -8.50 -1.25
C ASN A 136 -0.53 -6.98 -1.28
N PHE A 137 -1.62 -6.26 -1.54
CA PHE A 137 -1.67 -4.81 -1.63
C PHE A 137 -2.62 -4.26 -0.56
N ALA A 138 -2.21 -3.14 0.03
CA ALA A 138 -3.00 -2.40 1.00
C ALA A 138 -3.10 -0.95 0.51
N VAL A 139 -4.32 -0.51 0.24
CA VAL A 139 -4.63 0.79 -0.35
C VAL A 139 -5.43 1.59 0.67
N SER A 140 -4.91 2.73 1.12
CA SER A 140 -5.62 3.64 2.03
C SER A 140 -6.26 4.77 1.23
N SER A 141 -7.55 5.00 1.38
CA SER A 141 -8.31 5.99 0.60
C SER A 141 -9.29 6.75 1.50
N TRP A 142 -9.62 7.98 1.13
CA TRP A 142 -10.68 8.77 1.79
C TRP A 142 -12.08 8.47 1.23
N ALA A 143 -12.16 7.72 0.13
CA ALA A 143 -13.41 7.32 -0.46
C ALA A 143 -14.13 6.32 0.44
N ASN A 144 -15.37 6.64 0.79
CA ASN A 144 -16.22 5.79 1.59
C ASN A 144 -16.45 4.45 0.89
N SER A 145 -16.23 3.34 1.60
CA SER A 145 -16.50 1.99 1.11
C SER A 145 -17.94 1.74 0.66
N SER A 146 -18.91 2.57 1.07
CA SER A 146 -20.29 2.50 0.55
C SER A 146 -20.45 3.15 -0.83
N ALA A 147 -19.51 4.00 -1.24
CA ALA A 147 -19.47 4.65 -2.55
C ALA A 147 -18.58 3.89 -3.55
N VAL A 148 -17.56 3.18 -3.06
CA VAL A 148 -16.70 2.30 -3.86
C VAL A 148 -17.34 0.93 -3.93
N VAL A 149 -17.66 0.44 -5.12
CA VAL A 149 -18.22 -0.91 -5.31
C VAL A 149 -17.31 -1.83 -6.10
N SER A 150 -16.37 -1.27 -6.85
CA SER A 150 -15.39 -2.04 -7.63
C SER A 150 -14.01 -1.42 -7.52
N LEU A 151 -12.99 -2.25 -7.71
CA LEU A 151 -11.61 -1.82 -7.89
C LEU A 151 -11.16 -2.22 -9.28
N ALA A 152 -10.48 -1.31 -9.99
CA ALA A 152 -9.67 -1.67 -11.13
C ALA A 152 -8.21 -1.78 -10.72
N ALA A 153 -7.48 -2.75 -11.27
CA ALA A 153 -6.04 -2.87 -11.08
C ALA A 153 -5.32 -2.92 -12.44
N LYS A 154 -4.18 -2.24 -12.54
CA LYS A 154 -3.30 -2.26 -13.72
C LYS A 154 -1.84 -2.11 -13.32
N SER A 155 -0.97 -2.95 -13.86
CA SER A 155 0.50 -2.78 -13.87
C SER A 155 0.97 -2.32 -15.26
N PRO A 156 2.17 -1.70 -15.39
CA PRO A 156 2.68 -1.14 -16.63
C PRO A 156 2.63 -2.03 -17.87
N VAL A 157 2.74 -3.36 -17.72
CA VAL A 157 2.80 -4.33 -18.84
C VAL A 157 1.58 -5.25 -18.90
N THR A 158 0.53 -4.92 -18.15
CA THR A 158 -0.63 -5.80 -17.97
C THR A 158 -1.93 -5.15 -18.40
N LEU A 159 -2.86 -5.98 -18.84
CA LEU A 159 -4.25 -5.57 -19.04
C LEU A 159 -4.88 -5.14 -17.71
N ARG A 160 -5.65 -4.05 -17.77
CA ARG A 160 -6.49 -3.60 -16.65
C ARG A 160 -7.62 -4.61 -16.44
N ARG A 161 -8.01 -4.81 -15.18
CA ARG A 161 -9.17 -5.63 -14.80
C ARG A 161 -9.99 -4.89 -13.76
N ILE A 162 -11.32 -5.02 -13.83
CA ILE A 162 -12.26 -4.46 -12.84
C ILE A 162 -12.93 -5.61 -12.11
N ASN A 163 -12.78 -5.66 -10.79
CA ASN A 163 -13.44 -6.66 -9.96
C ASN A 163 -14.29 -5.98 -8.88
N PRO A 164 -15.48 -6.53 -8.58
CA PRO A 164 -16.31 -6.03 -7.49
C PRO A 164 -15.61 -6.23 -6.16
N LEU A 165 -15.84 -5.30 -5.24
CA LEU A 165 -15.37 -5.42 -3.87
C LEU A 165 -16.12 -6.54 -3.15
N THR A 166 -15.37 -7.35 -2.42
CA THR A 166 -15.88 -8.37 -1.50
C THR A 166 -15.28 -8.14 -0.13
N THR A 167 -16.01 -8.47 0.94
CA THR A 167 -15.45 -8.44 2.29
C THR A 167 -14.64 -9.71 2.52
N ASN A 168 -13.36 -9.56 2.85
CA ASN A 168 -12.54 -10.70 3.23
C ASN A 168 -12.89 -11.19 4.64
N GLY A 169 -12.38 -12.36 5.04
CA GLY A 169 -12.60 -12.91 6.39
C GLY A 169 -12.04 -12.05 7.54
N ALA A 170 -11.24 -11.02 7.24
CA ALA A 170 -10.72 -10.04 8.19
C ALA A 170 -11.57 -8.75 8.23
N GLY A 171 -12.65 -8.66 7.45
CA GLY A 171 -13.59 -7.54 7.45
C GLY A 171 -13.17 -6.34 6.60
N TYR A 172 -12.08 -6.43 5.84
CA TYR A 172 -11.67 -5.37 4.92
C TYR A 172 -12.30 -5.60 3.53
N PRO A 173 -12.81 -4.54 2.87
CA PRO A 173 -13.19 -4.62 1.47
C PRO A 173 -11.96 -4.86 0.61
N GLY A 174 -12.09 -5.74 -0.38
CA GLY A 174 -10.98 -6.16 -1.22
C GLY A 174 -11.41 -6.78 -2.53
N ALA A 175 -10.46 -6.89 -3.45
CA ALA A 175 -10.63 -7.64 -4.69
C ALA A 175 -9.38 -8.48 -4.98
N SER A 176 -9.57 -9.61 -5.64
CA SER A 176 -8.47 -10.45 -6.13
C SER A 176 -8.37 -10.28 -7.63
N PHE A 177 -7.18 -10.08 -8.17
CA PHE A 177 -6.95 -9.85 -9.60
C PHE A 177 -6.01 -10.89 -10.17
N ALA A 178 -6.28 -11.31 -11.41
CA ALA A 178 -5.32 -12.01 -12.25
C ALA A 178 -5.00 -11.09 -13.44
N LEU A 179 -3.85 -10.42 -13.37
CA LEU A 179 -3.42 -9.46 -14.37
C LEU A 179 -2.64 -10.18 -15.46
N LEU A 180 -3.16 -10.11 -16.68
CA LEU A 180 -2.58 -10.73 -17.84
C LEU A 180 -1.50 -9.82 -18.42
N THR A 181 -0.30 -10.34 -18.59
CA THR A 181 0.85 -9.61 -19.14
C THR A 181 0.83 -9.58 -20.67
N GLY A 182 1.43 -8.54 -21.27
CA GLY A 182 1.58 -8.41 -22.73
C GLY A 182 1.16 -7.05 -23.31
N ASP A 183 0.54 -6.18 -22.52
CA ASP A 183 0.14 -4.81 -22.91
C ASP A 183 1.30 -3.86 -22.63
N VAL A 184 2.30 -3.87 -23.51
CA VAL A 184 3.57 -3.16 -23.32
C VAL A 184 3.50 -1.69 -23.73
N ASN A 185 2.49 -1.33 -24.52
CA ASN A 185 2.23 0.06 -24.94
C ASN A 185 1.19 0.78 -24.04
N ASN A 186 0.58 0.05 -23.09
CA ASN A 186 -0.37 0.53 -22.09
C ASN A 186 -1.66 1.10 -22.71
N ASP A 187 -2.14 0.51 -23.82
CA ASP A 187 -3.40 0.87 -24.48
C ASP A 187 -4.60 0.01 -24.05
N ASN A 188 -4.35 -0.96 -23.15
CA ASN A 188 -5.35 -1.88 -22.61
C ASN A 188 -5.84 -2.92 -23.61
N VAL A 189 -5.06 -3.21 -24.65
CA VAL A 189 -5.23 -4.32 -25.59
C VAL A 189 -3.88 -5.01 -25.71
N ILE A 190 -3.88 -6.30 -26.05
CA ILE A 190 -2.65 -7.01 -26.44
C ILE A 190 -2.75 -7.29 -27.93
N ASP A 191 -2.05 -6.51 -28.76
CA ASP A 191 -2.14 -6.61 -30.22
C ASP A 191 -0.80 -6.37 -30.94
N PHE A 192 -0.87 -5.96 -32.21
CA PHE A 192 0.31 -5.68 -33.02
C PHE A 192 1.12 -4.47 -32.52
N GLY A 193 0.48 -3.49 -31.88
CA GLY A 193 1.15 -2.35 -31.26
C GLY A 193 2.13 -2.78 -30.18
N ASP A 194 1.74 -3.77 -29.39
CA ASP A 194 2.60 -4.37 -28.36
C ASP A 194 3.77 -5.12 -28.97
N LEU A 195 3.49 -5.98 -29.95
CA LEU A 195 4.53 -6.73 -30.66
C LEU A 195 5.55 -5.79 -31.31
N SER A 196 5.08 -4.72 -31.95
CA SER A 196 5.93 -3.70 -32.59
C SER A 196 6.81 -2.97 -31.58
N THR A 197 6.30 -2.71 -30.38
CA THR A 197 7.07 -2.09 -29.29
C THR A 197 8.12 -3.05 -28.75
N MET A 198 7.75 -4.30 -28.50
CA MET A 198 8.65 -5.34 -28.00
C MET A 198 9.82 -5.61 -28.97
N LEU A 199 9.53 -5.70 -30.28
CA LEU A 199 10.55 -5.93 -31.31
C LEU A 199 11.60 -4.82 -31.41
N GLN A 200 11.29 -3.59 -30.98
CA GLN A 200 12.28 -2.50 -30.95
C GLN A 200 13.34 -2.70 -29.86
N GLY A 201 13.00 -3.41 -28.78
CA GLY A 201 13.90 -3.75 -27.68
C GLY A 201 14.50 -5.16 -27.75
N TYR A 202 14.17 -5.96 -28.78
CA TYR A 202 14.51 -7.38 -28.82
C TYR A 202 16.02 -7.66 -28.70
N ASN A 203 16.38 -8.64 -27.87
CA ASN A 203 17.71 -9.00 -27.40
C ASN A 203 18.43 -7.96 -26.51
N ALA A 204 17.77 -6.89 -26.09
CA ALA A 204 18.38 -5.99 -25.11
C ALA A 204 18.36 -6.62 -23.70
N LEU A 205 19.41 -6.41 -22.93
CA LEU A 205 19.55 -6.89 -21.56
C LEU A 205 19.56 -5.73 -20.58
N LYS A 206 19.18 -5.99 -19.34
CA LYS A 206 19.23 -5.00 -18.26
C LYS A 206 20.62 -4.39 -18.12
N GLY A 207 20.67 -3.06 -18.26
CA GLY A 207 21.91 -2.27 -18.29
C GLY A 207 22.31 -1.78 -19.69
N ASP A 208 21.68 -2.30 -20.75
CA ASP A 208 21.78 -1.74 -22.09
C ASP A 208 20.88 -0.51 -22.23
N SER A 209 21.34 0.53 -22.93
CA SER A 209 20.52 1.73 -23.18
C SER A 209 19.22 1.43 -23.95
N LEU A 210 19.25 0.38 -24.77
CA LEU A 210 18.07 -0.06 -25.52
C LEU A 210 17.04 -0.71 -24.59
N TYR A 211 17.49 -1.48 -23.60
CA TYR A 211 16.61 -2.04 -22.58
C TYR A 211 15.95 -0.93 -21.77
N ASP A 212 16.70 0.08 -21.32
CA ASP A 212 16.14 1.21 -20.55
C ASP A 212 15.05 1.98 -21.32
N THR A 213 15.16 2.01 -22.66
CA THR A 213 14.17 2.67 -23.53
C THR A 213 12.89 1.83 -23.68
N TYR A 214 13.03 0.51 -23.71
CA TYR A 214 11.94 -0.44 -23.95
C TYR A 214 11.72 -1.37 -22.77
N ILE A 215 11.88 -0.87 -21.53
CA ILE A 215 11.82 -1.70 -20.33
C ILE A 215 10.46 -2.41 -20.15
N SER A 216 9.38 -1.87 -20.71
CA SER A 216 8.06 -2.52 -20.70
C SER A 216 7.99 -3.78 -21.58
N ALA A 217 8.97 -4.00 -22.47
CA ALA A 217 9.04 -5.18 -23.31
C ALA A 217 9.64 -6.41 -22.62
N ASP A 218 10.27 -6.25 -21.44
CA ASP A 218 10.64 -7.33 -20.53
C ASP A 218 9.40 -7.68 -19.68
N ILE A 219 8.51 -8.44 -20.29
CA ILE A 219 7.15 -8.71 -19.83
C ILE A 219 7.18 -9.69 -18.63
N ASN A 220 8.13 -10.63 -18.65
CA ASN A 220 8.29 -11.62 -17.59
C ASN A 220 9.20 -11.16 -16.43
N TYR A 221 9.82 -9.98 -16.58
CA TYR A 221 10.74 -9.31 -15.67
C TYR A 221 12.04 -10.08 -15.38
N ASP A 222 12.51 -10.92 -16.30
CA ASP A 222 13.71 -11.75 -16.14
C ASP A 222 15.04 -11.02 -16.38
N GLY A 223 14.96 -9.78 -16.88
CA GLY A 223 16.11 -8.92 -17.15
C GLY A 223 16.60 -8.98 -18.60
N GLY A 224 15.90 -9.69 -19.49
CA GLY A 224 16.09 -9.64 -20.93
C GLY A 224 14.78 -9.31 -21.66
N ILE A 225 14.89 -8.83 -22.90
CA ILE A 225 13.76 -8.74 -23.83
C ILE A 225 13.99 -9.79 -24.90
N ASP A 226 13.37 -10.97 -24.76
CA ASP A 226 13.73 -12.12 -25.59
C ASP A 226 12.52 -12.97 -26.05
N PHE A 227 12.80 -14.22 -26.42
CA PHE A 227 11.77 -15.15 -26.90
C PHE A 227 10.78 -15.55 -25.80
N GLY A 228 11.17 -15.52 -24.53
CA GLY A 228 10.30 -15.72 -23.37
C GLY A 228 9.19 -14.69 -23.33
N ASP A 229 9.52 -13.41 -23.47
CA ASP A 229 8.55 -12.32 -23.53
C ASP A 229 7.64 -12.41 -24.75
N LEU A 230 8.23 -12.69 -25.92
CA LEU A 230 7.47 -12.88 -27.15
C LEU A 230 6.43 -14.01 -27.00
N SER A 231 6.81 -15.10 -26.35
CA SER A 231 5.93 -16.25 -26.14
C SER A 231 4.73 -15.89 -25.24
N LEU A 232 4.95 -15.10 -24.18
CA LEU A 232 3.88 -14.62 -23.31
C LEU A 232 2.93 -13.66 -24.05
N LEU A 233 3.49 -12.70 -24.81
CA LEU A 233 2.69 -11.77 -25.61
C LEU A 233 1.80 -12.54 -26.61
N LEU A 234 2.38 -13.50 -27.34
CA LEU A 234 1.64 -14.29 -28.33
C LEU A 234 0.57 -15.20 -27.70
N LEU A 235 0.79 -15.71 -26.49
CA LEU A 235 -0.20 -16.49 -25.75
C LEU A 235 -1.46 -15.67 -25.45
N ASN A 236 -1.27 -14.36 -25.24
CA ASN A 236 -2.32 -13.43 -24.83
C ASN A 236 -2.79 -12.52 -25.98
N TYR A 237 -2.35 -12.78 -27.21
CA TYR A 237 -2.62 -11.93 -28.37
C TYR A 237 -4.12 -11.79 -28.67
N ASN A 238 -4.52 -10.59 -29.09
CA ASN A 238 -5.90 -10.20 -29.36
C ASN A 238 -6.82 -10.30 -28.13
N THR A 239 -6.27 -10.01 -26.94
CA THR A 239 -7.02 -9.92 -25.68
C THR A 239 -7.23 -8.47 -25.28
N PHE A 240 -8.38 -8.16 -24.72
CA PHE A 240 -8.75 -6.81 -24.27
C PHE A 240 -8.78 -6.73 -22.74
N GLY A 241 -8.43 -5.57 -22.21
CA GLY A 241 -8.60 -5.22 -20.81
C GLY A 241 -10.06 -4.91 -20.46
N ASP A 242 -10.35 -4.95 -19.16
CA ASP A 242 -11.65 -4.65 -18.53
C ASP A 242 -12.88 -5.36 -19.13
N GLU A 243 -12.96 -6.68 -18.93
CA GLU A 243 -14.21 -7.34 -18.49
C GLU A 243 -14.20 -7.46 -16.96
#